data_AF-A0A2P6QUY0-F1
#
_entry.id   AF-A0A2P6QUY0-F1
#
_cell.length_a   1.000
_cell.length_b   1.000
_cell.length_c   1.000
_cell.angle_alpha   90.00
_cell.angle_beta   90.00
_cell.angle_gamma   90.00
#
_symmetry.space_group_name_H-M   'P 1'
#
loop_
_entity.id
_entity.type
_entity.pdbx_description
1 polymer ?
#
loop_
_entity_poly.entity_id
_entity_poly.type
_entity_poly.pdbx_seq_one_letter_code
_entity_poly.pdbx_strand_id
1 'polypeptide(L)' 'MSKAGGYADIKILRPKEYPDYESFTVKWGDQYDYEVVRKVGRGKYSEVFEGTNLNTNSNT' A
#
# COMPACT_ATOMS: atom_id res chain seq x y z
N MET A 1 13.75 6.81 -31.12
CA MET A 1 13.19 6.80 -29.75
C MET A 1 13.63 5.50 -29.08
N SER A 2 14.23 5.57 -27.89
CA SER A 2 14.62 4.38 -27.13
C SER A 2 13.41 3.81 -26.39
N LYS A 3 13.23 2.49 -26.42
CA LYS A 3 12.17 1.74 -25.72
C LYS A 3 12.86 0.79 -24.74
N ALA A 4 12.24 0.55 -23.58
CA ALA A 4 12.80 -0.37 -22.60
C ALA A 4 12.96 -1.78 -23.23
N GLY A 5 14.07 -2.46 -22.94
CA GLY A 5 14.38 -3.79 -23.48
C GLY A 5 13.42 -4.90 -23.04
N GLY A 6 12.55 -4.62 -22.07
CA GLY A 6 11.47 -5.48 -21.62
C GLY A 6 10.38 -4.64 -20.94
N TYR A 7 9.17 -5.20 -20.83
CA TYR A 7 8.02 -4.61 -20.13
C TYR A 7 7.54 -3.24 -20.62
N ALA A 8 8.05 -2.78 -21.76
CA ALA A 8 7.77 -1.45 -22.27
C ALA A 8 6.28 -1.18 -22.54
N ASP A 9 5.49 -2.24 -22.80
CA ASP A 9 4.06 -2.13 -23.10
C ASP A 9 3.16 -2.64 -21.97
N ILE A 10 3.71 -3.04 -20.81
CA ILE A 10 2.91 -3.63 -19.71
C ILE A 10 1.73 -2.74 -19.33
N LYS A 11 1.95 -1.44 -19.19
CA LYS A 11 0.88 -0.52 -18.75
C LYS A 11 -0.27 -0.44 -19.77
N ILE A 12 0.00 -0.68 -21.05
CA ILE A 12 -0.97 -0.62 -22.16
C ILE A 12 -1.70 -1.95 -22.32
N LEU A 13 -1.01 -3.08 -22.07
CA LEU A 13 -1.59 -4.42 -22.14
C LEU A 13 -2.50 -4.74 -20.93
N ARG A 14 -2.45 -3.93 -19.88
CA ARG A 14 -3.28 -4.07 -18.68
C ARG A 14 -4.60 -3.30 -18.84
N PRO A 15 -5.62 -3.64 -18.04
CA PRO A 15 -6.85 -2.85 -17.96
C PRO A 15 -6.57 -1.38 -17.64
N LYS A 16 -7.46 -0.47 -18.09
CA LYS A 16 -7.29 0.98 -17.97
C LYS A 16 -7.11 1.44 -16.52
N GLU A 17 -7.72 0.73 -15.58
CA GLU A 17 -7.70 1.02 -14.15
C GLU A 17 -6.31 0.77 -13.53
N TYR A 18 -5.47 -0.04 -14.16
CA TYR A 18 -4.16 -0.42 -13.61
C TYR A 18 -3.19 0.78 -13.50
N PRO A 19 -2.98 1.59 -14.54
CA PRO A 19 -2.17 2.80 -14.42
C PRO A 19 -2.94 4.03 -13.89
N ASP A 20 -4.28 4.00 -13.91
CA ASP A 20 -5.11 5.15 -13.53
C ASP A 20 -5.33 5.25 -12.02
N TYR A 21 -4.26 5.59 -11.31
CA TYR A 21 -4.30 5.74 -9.85
C TYR A 21 -5.11 6.96 -9.38
N GLU A 22 -5.35 7.95 -10.27
CA GLU A 22 -6.09 9.18 -9.92
C GLU A 22 -7.59 8.94 -9.80
N SER A 23 -8.15 8.05 -10.62
CA SER A 23 -9.57 7.67 -10.53
C SER A 23 -9.83 6.56 -9.49
N PHE A 24 -8.79 5.96 -8.93
CA PHE A 24 -8.92 4.89 -7.95
C PHE A 24 -9.51 5.40 -6.63
N THR A 25 -10.67 4.86 -6.24
CA THR A 25 -11.30 5.16 -4.96
C THR A 25 -10.85 4.16 -3.89
N VAL A 26 -10.07 4.63 -2.93
CA VAL A 26 -9.61 3.82 -1.79
C VAL A 26 -10.77 3.54 -0.84
N LYS A 27 -10.95 2.26 -0.48
CA LYS A 27 -11.83 1.85 0.62
C LYS A 27 -11.02 1.85 1.91
N TRP A 28 -11.15 2.92 2.69
CA TRP A 28 -10.49 3.04 3.99
C TRP A 28 -11.18 2.14 5.03
N GLY A 29 -10.39 1.41 5.81
CA GLY A 29 -10.86 0.69 7.00
C GLY A 29 -10.81 1.57 8.25
N ASP A 30 -11.16 0.99 9.40
CA ASP A 30 -11.05 1.68 10.68
C ASP A 30 -9.63 1.54 11.26
N GLN A 31 -9.06 2.65 11.73
CA GLN A 31 -7.76 2.64 12.38
C GLN A 31 -7.85 2.05 13.80
N TYR A 32 -9.01 2.13 14.45
CA TYR A 32 -9.23 1.56 15.78
C TYR A 32 -9.13 0.03 15.82
N ASP A 33 -9.13 -0.63 14.66
CA ASP A 33 -8.87 -2.07 14.55
C ASP A 33 -7.41 -2.45 14.90
N TYR A 34 -6.52 -1.46 15.06
CA TYR A 34 -5.09 -1.68 15.30
C TYR A 34 -4.56 -0.85 16.48
N GLU A 35 -3.77 -1.49 17.33
CA GLU A 35 -3.04 -0.83 18.42
C GLU A 35 -1.55 -0.70 18.10
N VAL A 36 -0.94 0.43 18.46
CA VAL A 36 0.50 0.66 18.28
C VAL A 36 1.28 0.04 19.44
N VAL A 37 2.20 -0.87 19.13
CA VAL A 37 3.10 -1.51 20.11
C VAL A 37 4.37 -0.68 20.31
N ARG A 38 5.04 -0.30 19.22
CA ARG A 38 6.25 0.54 19.28
C ARG A 38 6.57 1.22 17.96
N LYS A 39 7.40 2.27 18.04
CA LYS A 39 7.95 2.95 16.87
C LYS A 39 9.05 2.11 16.22
N VAL A 40 8.98 1.95 14.91
CA VAL A 40 10.02 1.30 14.09
C VAL A 40 10.96 2.35 13.50
N GLY A 41 10.41 3.46 12.99
CA GLY A 41 11.23 4.50 12.37
C GLY A 41 10.42 5.66 11.80
N ARG A 42 11.12 6.62 11.22
CA ARG A 42 10.56 7.80 10.56
C ARG A 42 11.37 8.14 9.30
N GLY A 43 10.66 8.49 8.24
CA GLY A 43 11.21 9.05 7.01
C GLY A 43 10.64 10.42 6.68
N LYS A 44 10.94 10.92 5.48
CA LYS A 44 10.49 12.23 5.00
C LYS A 44 8.97 12.32 4.85
N TYR A 45 8.32 11.22 4.45
CA TYR A 45 6.90 11.19 4.12
C TYR A 45 6.08 10.24 5.00
N SER A 46 6.69 9.56 5.98
CA SER A 46 6.00 8.57 6.80
C SER A 46 6.65 8.33 8.16
N GLU A 47 5.84 7.86 9.10
CA GLU A 47 6.25 7.22 10.34
C GLU A 47 5.76 5.77 10.34
N VAL A 48 6.59 4.87 10.85
CA VAL A 48 6.31 3.44 10.83
C VAL A 48 6.27 2.91 12.25
N PHE A 49 5.22 2.17 12.55
CA PHE A 49 4.95 1.57 13.84
C PHE A 49 4.71 0.06 13.67
N GLU A 50 5.16 -0.70 14.67
CA GLU A 50 4.69 -2.07 14.87
C GLU A 50 3.33 -1.98 15.56
N GLY A 51 2.34 -2.72 15.05
CA GLY A 51 1.00 -2.73 15.60
C GLY A 51 0.38 -4.11 15.62
N THR A 52 -0.61 -4.29 16.49
CA THR A 52 -1.38 -5.53 16.68
C THR A 52 -2.79 -5.31 16.17
N ASN A 53 -3.31 -6.26 15.39
CA ASN A 53 -4.70 -6.24 14.97
C ASN A 53 -5.60 -6.74 16.12
N LEU A 54 -6.56 -5.93 16.56
CA LEU A 54 -7.43 -6.24 17.70
C LEU A 54 -8.56 -7.21 17.35
N ASN A 55 -8.92 -7.31 16.06
CA ASN A 55 -9.97 -8.19 15.57
C ASN A 55 -9.48 -9.63 15.36
N THR A 56 -8.18 -9.79 15.11
CA THR A 56 -7.54 -11.08 14.93
C THR A 56 -6.70 -11.35 16.15
N ASN A 57 -7.27 -12.07 17.11
CA ASN A 57 -6.54 -12.53 18.29
C ASN A 57 -5.56 -13.65 17.86
N SER A 58 -4.48 -13.29 17.15
CA SER A 58 -3.36 -14.19 16.88
C SER A 58 -2.52 -14.29 18.16
N ASN A 59 -3.11 -14.83 19.22
CA ASN A 59 -2.39 -15.28 20.40
C ASN A 59 -1.60 -16.53 20.01
N THR A 60 -0.37 -16.35 19.53
CA THR A 60 0.74 -17.29 19.75
C THR A 60 2.06 -16.54 19.72
#